data_AF-A0A8J6N7F5-F1
#
_entry.id   AF-A0A8J6N7F5-F1
#
_cell.length_a   1.000
_cell.length_b   1.000
_cell.length_c   1.000
_cell.angle_alpha   90.00
_cell.angle_beta   90.00
_cell.angle_gamma   90.00
#
_symmetry.space_group_name_H-M   'P 1'
#
loop_
_entity.id
_entity.type
_entity.pdbx_description
1 polymer ?
#
loop_
_entity_poly.entity_id
_entity_poly.type
_entity_poly.pdbx_seq_one_letter_code
_entity_poly.pdbx_strand_id
1 'polypeptide(L)' 'MYLFDTESGDQWVCITCARVEAEEIKEKGWEMVMEKDEPMLRCSLCKGPDYEMEG' A
#
# COMPACT_ATOMS: atom_id res chain seq x y z
N MET A 1 -2.61 -6.15 -2.26
CA MET A 1 -1.77 -4.93 -2.13
C MET A 1 -2.08 -3.99 -3.29
N TYR A 2 -2.07 -2.68 -3.09
CA TYR A 2 -2.25 -1.69 -4.15
C TYR A 2 -0.93 -0.97 -4.44
N LEU A 3 -0.60 -0.80 -5.71
CA LEU A 3 0.49 0.05 -6.15
C LEU A 3 -0.06 1.44 -6.42
N PHE A 4 0.56 2.44 -5.79
CA PHE A 4 0.27 3.85 -6.02
C PHE A 4 1.42 4.50 -6.76
N ASP A 5 1.12 5.22 -7.83
CA ASP A 5 2.06 6.18 -8.41
C ASP A 5 2.06 7.44 -7.54
N THR A 6 3.25 7.92 -7.22
CA THR A 6 3.46 9.07 -6.32
C THR A 6 4.58 9.94 -6.85
N GLU A 7 4.63 11.22 -6.46
CA GLU A 7 5.71 12.13 -6.87
C GLU A 7 7.12 11.63 -6.47
N SER A 8 7.21 10.76 -5.45
CA SER A 8 8.47 10.18 -4.97
C SER A 8 8.76 8.80 -5.57
N GLY A 9 7.97 8.38 -6.56
CA GLY A 9 8.00 7.06 -7.19
C GLY A 9 7.02 6.07 -6.57
N ASP A 10 6.85 4.95 -7.25
CA ASP A 10 5.85 3.93 -6.92
C ASP A 10 5.91 3.44 -5.46
N GLN A 11 4.75 3.43 -4.79
CA GLN A 11 4.60 2.95 -3.41
C GLN A 11 3.57 1.83 -3.33
N TRP A 12 3.95 0.72 -2.70
CA TRP A 12 3.02 -0.37 -2.39
C TRP A 12 2.30 -0.10 -1.07
N VAL A 13 0.97 -0.21 -1.03
CA VAL A 13 0.17 0.01 0.17
C VAL A 13 -0.76 -1.19 0.37
N CYS A 14 -0.88 -1.71 1.58
CA CYS A 14 -1.81 -2.80 1.86
C CYS A 14 -3.26 -2.32 1.78
N ILE A 15 -4.18 -3.25 1.51
CA ILE A 15 -5.62 -2.94 1.35
C ILE A 15 -6.18 -2.23 2.58
N THR A 16 -5.74 -2.64 3.78
CA THR A 16 -6.13 -1.99 5.04
C THR A 16 -5.70 -0.53 5.08
N CYS A 17 -4.42 -0.24 4.86
CA CYS A 17 -3.91 1.13 4.87
C CYS A 17 -4.52 1.97 3.75
N ALA A 18 -4.70 1.41 2.55
CA ALA A 18 -5.33 2.12 1.45
C ALA A 18 -6.79 2.52 1.74
N ARG A 19 -7.48 1.75 2.58
CA ARG A 19 -8.84 2.07 3.03
C ARG A 19 -8.87 3.06 4.18
N VAL A 20 -7.98 2.90 5.15
CA VAL A 20 -7.90 3.76 6.34
C VAL A 20 -7.41 5.16 5.97
N GLU A 21 -6.39 5.24 5.12
CA GLU A 21 -5.73 6.49 4.70
C GLU A 21 -6.28 7.00 3.35
N ALA A 22 -7.48 6.57 2.94
CA ALA A 22 -8.02 6.87 1.61
C ALA A 22 -8.16 8.38 1.33
N GLU A 23 -8.52 9.15 2.36
CA GLU A 23 -8.60 10.61 2.25
C GLU A 23 -7.21 11.23 2.07
N GLU A 24 -6.22 10.80 2.86
CA GLU A 24 -4.85 11.30 2.78
C GLU A 24 -4.19 10.95 1.44
N ILE A 25 -4.39 9.72 0.95
CA ILE A 25 -3.92 9.27 -0.37
C ILE A 25 -4.48 10.17 -1.48
N LYS A 26 -5.77 10.52 -1.38
CA LYS A 26 -6.42 11.43 -2.33
C LYS A 26 -5.88 12.85 -2.22
N GLU A 27 -5.67 13.37 -1.01
CA GLU A 27 -5.09 14.70 -0.79
C GLU A 27 -3.65 14.80 -1.30
N LYS A 28 -2.87 13.72 -1.19
CA LYS A 28 -1.52 13.60 -1.74
C LYS A 28 -1.49 13.39 -3.25
N GLY A 29 -2.64 13.21 -3.91
CA GLY A 29 -2.72 12.98 -5.35
C GLY A 29 -2.13 11.63 -5.79
N TRP A 30 -2.10 10.64 -4.90
CA TRP A 30 -1.59 9.31 -5.23
C TRP A 30 -2.61 8.57 -6.10
N GLU A 31 -2.16 8.03 -7.23
CA GLU A 31 -3.03 7.33 -8.17
C GLU A 31 -2.84 5.82 -8.06
N MET A 32 -3.92 5.08 -7.87
CA MET A 32 -3.85 3.62 -7.84
C MET A 32 -3.62 3.08 -9.25
N VAL A 33 -2.50 2.40 -9.46
CA VAL A 33 -2.07 1.86 -10.76
C VAL A 33 -2.55 0.42 -10.92
N MET A 34 -2.38 -0.40 -9.89
CA MET A 34 -2.76 -1.82 -9.92
C MET A 34 -2.95 -2.42 -8.54
N GLU A 35 -3.67 -3.54 -8.51
CA GLU A 35 -3.75 -4.43 -7.36
C GLU A 35 -2.96 -5.72 -7.63
N LYS A 36 -2.23 -6.19 -6.62
CA LYS A 36 -1.53 -7.47 -6.64
C LYS A 36 -1.60 -8.12 -5.27
N ASP A 37 -1.95 -9.40 -5.23
CA ASP A 37 -1.83 -10.21 -4.02
C ASP A 37 -0.47 -10.89 -4.03
N GLU A 38 0.55 -10.17 -3.56
CA GLU A 38 1.87 -10.74 -3.35
C GLU A 38 2.25 -10.55 -1.89
N PRO A 39 2.48 -11.65 -1.15
CA PRO A 39 2.85 -11.55 0.25
C PRO A 39 4.15 -10.74 0.36
N MET A 40 5.12 -10.95 -0.55
CA MET A 40 6.48 -10.34 -0.51
C MET A 40 6.53 -8.82 -0.54
N LEU A 41 5.42 -8.16 -0.85
CA LEU A 41 5.31 -6.72 -0.93
C LEU A 41 5.08 -6.11 0.45
N ARG A 42 5.87 -5.08 0.78
CA ARG A 42 5.74 -4.36 2.06
C ARG A 42 4.96 -3.08 1.89
N CYS A 43 4.01 -2.85 2.79
CA CYS A 43 3.23 -1.61 2.80
C CYS A 43 4.14 -0.42 3.15
N SER A 44 4.16 0.60 2.31
CA SER A 44 4.95 1.83 2.52
C SER A 44 4.48 2.63 3.73
N LEU A 45 3.21 2.51 4.15
CA LEU A 45 2.62 3.25 5.27
C LEU A 45 2.84 2.54 6.61
N CYS A 46 2.34 1.32 6.79
CA CYS A 46 2.47 0.61 8.07
C CYS A 46 3.77 -0.22 8.18
N LYS A 47 4.55 -0.35 7.11
CA LYS A 47 5.75 -1.21 7.02
C LYS A 47 5.50 -2.68 7.39
N GLY A 48 4.23 -3.10 7.46
CA GLY A 48 3.81 -4.43 7.87
C GLY A 48 4.37 -5.54 6.96
N PRO A 49 4.72 -6.72 7.50
CA PRO A 49 5.30 -7.85 6.76
C PRO A 49 4.25 -8.82 6.14
N ASP A 50 4.76 -9.61 5.18
CA ASP A 50 4.17 -10.70 4.37
C ASP A 50 3.16 -11.66 4.99
N TYR A 51 3.37 -12.09 6.23
CA TYR A 51 2.61 -13.14 6.90
C TYR A 51 3.10 -13.10 8.36
N GLU A 52 2.23 -12.82 9.32
CA GLU A 52 2.43 -13.36 10.66
C GLU A 52 2.18 -14.87 10.53
N MET A 53 3.21 -15.67 10.27
CA MET A 53 3.17 -17.05 10.76
C MET A 53 3.35 -16.97 12.27
N GLU A 54 2.24 -16.75 12.99
CA GLU A 54 2.13 -17.24 14.36
C GLU A 54 2.36 -18.75 14.32
N GLY A 55 3.52 -19.18 14.82
CA GLY A 55 3.84 -20.57 15.12
C GLY A 55 3.75 -20.82 16.61
#